data_AF-V5HRS8-F1
#
_entry.id   AF-V5HRS8-F1
#
_cell.length_a   1.000
_cell.length_b   1.000
_cell.length_c   1.000
_cell.angle_alpha   90.00
_cell.angle_beta   90.00
_cell.angle_gamma   90.00
#
_symmetry.space_group_name_H-M   'P 1'
#
loop_
_entity.id
_entity.type
_entity.pdbx_description
1 polymer ?
#
loop_
_entity_poly.entity_id
_entity_poly.type
_entity_poly.pdbx_seq_one_letter_code
_entity_poly.pdbx_strand_id
1 'polypeptide(L)'
;LVSTNTGLEIGIDFGYAFGLAAQFLPIPELMPFRLSPQYLGLLEPLGKEGPLASAMQDALRALRAGAESILDVLDVFVQEPTVDWMRLAKRQQAGSSPQATKRQQGTREVSLDWFPRQKVSIVRQKLEGGHPSYILRDELKLRKTNQPDFASLELVCLGAPGVESRMRRRFARGDKLSPRDQVDCLLEQATDPAILGLTWTGWEPWL
;
A
#
# COMPACT_ATOMS: atom_id res chain seq x y z
N LEU A 1 -8.66 -4.34 17.54
CA LEU A 1 -9.28 -4.82 18.80
C LEU A 1 -9.26 -6.33 18.82
N VAL A 2 -9.06 -6.99 19.97
CA VAL A 2 -9.01 -8.46 20.07
C VAL A 2 -10.09 -8.95 21.04
N SER A 3 -10.87 -9.94 20.63
CA SER A 3 -11.84 -10.63 21.48
C SER A 3 -11.14 -11.55 22.47
N THR A 4 -11.31 -11.34 23.77
CA THR A 4 -10.70 -12.18 24.82
C THR A 4 -11.25 -13.60 24.87
N ASN A 5 -12.44 -13.83 24.30
CA ASN A 5 -13.09 -15.14 24.34
C ASN A 5 -12.69 -16.04 23.16
N THR A 6 -12.38 -15.44 22.01
CA THR A 6 -12.14 -16.18 20.76
C THR A 6 -10.74 -15.96 20.18
N GLY A 7 -10.02 -14.93 20.63
CA GLY A 7 -8.74 -14.51 20.05
C GLY A 7 -8.89 -13.80 18.70
N LEU A 8 -10.12 -13.56 18.22
CA LEU A 8 -10.34 -12.90 16.93
C LEU A 8 -9.99 -11.41 16.98
N GLU A 9 -9.32 -10.95 15.93
CA GLU A 9 -8.93 -9.56 15.75
C GLU A 9 -9.89 -8.82 14.79
N ILE A 10 -10.23 -7.58 15.13
CA ILE A 10 -11.08 -6.68 14.34
C ILE A 10 -10.35 -5.36 14.14
N GLY A 11 -10.19 -4.97 12.87
CA GLY A 11 -9.68 -3.65 12.48
C GLY A 11 -10.70 -2.54 12.73
N ILE A 12 -10.24 -1.40 13.21
CA ILE A 12 -11.03 -0.18 13.42
C ILE A 12 -10.29 1.02 12.81
N ASP A 13 -10.92 2.19 12.80
CA ASP A 13 -10.31 3.46 12.39
C ASP A 13 -9.69 3.46 10.99
N PHE A 14 -10.53 3.26 9.97
CA PHE A 14 -10.14 3.23 8.55
C PHE A 14 -9.84 4.62 7.94
N GLY A 15 -9.26 5.54 8.72
CA GLY A 15 -9.03 6.94 8.32
C GLY A 15 -8.05 7.12 7.16
N TYR A 16 -7.13 6.17 6.97
CA TYR A 16 -6.18 6.15 5.85
C TYR A 16 -6.38 4.92 4.96
N ALA A 17 -7.40 4.96 4.10
CA ALA A 17 -7.64 3.92 3.10
C ALA A 17 -6.80 4.14 1.83
N PHE A 18 -6.77 3.17 0.90
CA PHE A 18 -6.20 3.31 -0.45
C PHE A 18 -4.79 3.91 -0.52
N GLY A 19 -3.89 3.51 0.39
CA GLY A 19 -2.49 3.97 0.39
C GLY A 19 -2.30 5.47 0.68
N LEU A 20 -3.31 6.12 1.26
CA LEU A 20 -3.20 7.52 1.68
C LEU A 20 -2.10 7.73 2.73
N ALA A 21 -1.83 6.75 3.58
CA ALA A 21 -0.75 6.80 4.57
C ALA A 21 0.62 7.00 3.89
N ALA A 22 0.94 6.22 2.85
CA ALA A 22 2.17 6.35 2.08
C ALA A 22 2.25 7.71 1.32
N GLN A 23 1.12 8.25 0.88
CA GLN A 23 1.08 9.44 0.04
C GLN A 23 1.05 10.77 0.82
N PHE A 24 0.34 10.82 1.94
CA PHE A 24 -0.02 12.08 2.60
C PHE A 24 0.56 12.26 4.00
N LEU A 25 1.05 11.20 4.65
CA LEU A 25 1.75 11.35 5.92
C LEU A 25 3.14 11.95 5.70
N PRO A 26 3.65 12.79 6.65
CA PRO A 26 5.03 13.28 6.61
C PRO A 26 6.05 12.14 6.61
N ILE A 27 5.88 11.16 7.50
CA ILE A 27 6.62 9.90 7.52
C ILE A 27 5.71 8.85 6.88
N PRO A 28 6.04 8.32 5.69
CA PRO A 28 5.17 7.39 4.99
C PRO A 28 5.19 6.01 5.64
N GLU A 29 4.04 5.33 5.64
CA GLU A 29 3.96 3.91 6.02
C GLU A 29 4.40 3.03 4.85
N LEU A 30 5.40 2.18 5.08
CA LEU A 30 6.05 1.37 4.03
C LEU A 30 5.76 -0.13 4.14
N MET A 31 5.20 -0.59 5.27
CA MET A 31 4.73 -1.96 5.45
C MET A 31 3.30 -2.12 4.93
N PRO A 32 2.94 -3.28 4.35
CA PRO A 32 1.57 -3.52 3.87
C PRO A 32 0.57 -3.79 5.02
N PHE A 33 1.04 -4.32 6.14
CA PHE A 33 0.29 -4.60 7.36
C PHE A 33 1.27 -4.76 8.53
N ARG A 34 0.75 -4.72 9.76
CA ARG A 34 1.54 -4.98 10.97
C ARG A 34 1.82 -6.47 11.11
N LEU A 35 3.09 -6.84 11.10
CA LEU A 35 3.58 -8.17 11.44
C LEU A 35 4.88 -8.01 12.24
N SER A 36 4.73 -7.66 13.51
CA SER A 36 5.81 -7.28 14.40
C SER A 36 6.42 -8.47 15.14
N PRO A 37 7.50 -8.30 15.93
CA PRO A 37 8.13 -9.41 16.65
C PRO A 37 7.18 -10.20 17.56
N GLN A 38 6.14 -9.56 18.11
CA GLN A 38 5.18 -10.17 19.02
C GLN A 38 4.23 -11.10 18.25
N TYR A 39 3.79 -10.68 17.05
CA TYR A 39 3.07 -11.59 16.16
C TYR A 39 3.96 -12.74 15.69
N LEU A 40 5.23 -12.46 15.34
CA LEU A 40 6.15 -13.51 14.91
C LEU A 40 6.41 -14.52 16.04
N GLY A 41 6.58 -14.05 17.28
CA GLY A 41 6.73 -14.92 18.45
C GLY A 41 5.51 -15.79 18.71
N LEU A 42 4.29 -15.32 18.40
CA LEU A 42 3.07 -16.13 18.48
C LEU A 42 3.03 -17.25 17.42
N LEU A 43 3.72 -17.08 16.29
CA LEU A 43 3.73 -18.03 15.17
C LEU A 43 4.83 -19.09 15.30
N GLU A 44 5.74 -18.96 16.26
CA GLU A 44 6.76 -19.96 16.54
C GLU A 44 6.13 -21.29 17.03
N PRO A 45 6.70 -22.46 16.66
CA PRO A 45 7.94 -22.63 15.90
C PRO A 45 7.75 -22.67 14.37
N LEU A 46 6.52 -22.50 13.88
CA LEU A 46 6.20 -22.65 12.45
C LEU A 46 6.58 -21.42 11.62
N GLY A 47 6.71 -20.27 12.27
CA GLY A 47 7.07 -19.00 11.63
C GLY A 47 5.95 -18.44 10.76
N LYS A 48 6.27 -17.33 10.07
CA LYS A 48 5.33 -16.60 9.21
C LYS A 48 4.99 -17.36 7.92
N GLU A 49 5.88 -18.26 7.49
CA GLU A 49 5.72 -19.14 6.32
C GLU A 49 4.73 -20.29 6.58
N GLY A 50 4.31 -20.48 7.83
CA GLY A 50 3.38 -21.52 8.25
C GLY A 50 1.89 -21.17 8.01
N PRO A 51 1.01 -21.41 9.01
CA PRO A 51 -0.43 -21.24 8.85
C PRO A 51 -0.86 -19.83 8.39
N LEU A 52 -0.14 -18.79 8.82
CA LEU A 52 -0.42 -17.41 8.41
C LEU A 52 -0.27 -17.25 6.89
N ALA A 53 0.86 -17.65 6.32
CA ALA A 53 1.08 -17.59 4.86
C ALA A 53 0.03 -18.39 4.10
N SER A 54 -0.31 -19.60 4.55
CA SER A 54 -1.35 -20.41 3.90
C SER A 54 -2.70 -19.70 3.89
N ALA A 55 -3.15 -19.18 5.04
CA ALA A 55 -4.41 -18.47 5.16
C ALA A 55 -4.43 -17.19 4.30
N MET A 56 -3.32 -16.44 4.26
CA MET A 56 -3.19 -15.27 3.39
C MET A 56 -3.26 -15.64 1.91
N GLN A 57 -2.64 -16.75 1.49
CA GLN A 57 -2.69 -17.23 0.11
C GLN A 57 -4.10 -17.67 -0.30
N ASP A 58 -4.81 -18.37 0.58
CA ASP A 58 -6.19 -18.79 0.36
C ASP A 58 -7.12 -17.57 0.27
N ALA A 59 -7.00 -16.63 1.19
CA ALA A 59 -7.75 -15.37 1.18
C ALA A 59 -7.48 -14.56 -0.10
N LEU A 60 -6.20 -14.42 -0.49
CA LEU A 60 -5.83 -13.71 -1.71
C LEU A 60 -6.38 -14.42 -2.95
N ARG A 61 -6.33 -15.76 -3.01
CA ARG A 61 -6.96 -16.53 -4.11
C ARG A 61 -8.45 -16.25 -4.22
N ALA A 62 -9.17 -16.24 -3.10
CA ALA A 62 -10.60 -15.90 -3.08
C ALA A 62 -10.86 -14.45 -3.52
N LEU A 63 -10.08 -13.49 -3.03
CA LEU A 63 -10.17 -12.08 -3.43
C LEU A 63 -9.94 -11.88 -4.92
N ARG A 64 -8.95 -12.57 -5.51
CA ARG A 64 -8.70 -12.51 -6.95
C ARG A 64 -9.81 -13.16 -7.77
N ALA A 65 -10.40 -14.26 -7.28
CA ALA A 65 -11.53 -14.90 -7.95
C ALA A 65 -12.79 -14.01 -7.97
N GLY A 66 -12.99 -13.20 -6.92
CA GLY A 66 -14.07 -12.20 -6.82
C GLY A 66 -13.66 -10.78 -7.22
N ALA A 67 -12.57 -10.61 -7.98
CA ALA A 67 -11.98 -9.29 -8.24
C ALA A 67 -12.96 -8.31 -8.92
N GLU A 68 -13.74 -8.79 -9.89
CA GLU A 68 -14.71 -7.94 -10.61
C GLU A 68 -15.78 -7.40 -9.66
N SER A 69 -16.35 -8.23 -8.77
CA SER A 69 -17.32 -7.77 -7.78
C SER A 69 -16.75 -6.71 -6.83
N ILE A 70 -15.48 -6.85 -6.44
CA ILE A 70 -14.79 -5.84 -5.62
C ILE A 70 -14.63 -4.55 -6.41
N LEU A 71 -14.19 -4.64 -7.67
CA LEU A 71 -13.97 -3.48 -8.54
C LEU A 71 -15.28 -2.73 -8.86
N ASP A 72 -16.39 -3.46 -9.07
CA ASP A 72 -17.71 -2.88 -9.31
C ASP A 72 -18.20 -2.06 -8.11
N VAL A 73 -18.04 -2.60 -6.89
CA VAL A 73 -18.35 -1.87 -5.66
C VAL A 73 -17.45 -0.63 -5.51
N LEU A 74 -16.19 -0.74 -5.92
CA LEU A 74 -15.26 0.37 -5.85
C LEU A 74 -15.52 1.47 -6.89
N ASP A 75 -16.12 1.14 -8.03
CA ASP A 75 -16.44 2.11 -9.09
C ASP A 75 -17.50 3.12 -8.62
N VAL A 76 -18.35 2.75 -7.66
CA VAL A 76 -19.29 3.67 -7.00
C VAL A 76 -18.54 4.88 -6.39
N PHE A 77 -17.36 4.67 -5.79
CA PHE A 77 -16.56 5.78 -5.24
C PHE A 77 -15.94 6.69 -6.31
N VAL A 78 -15.85 6.21 -7.56
CA VAL A 78 -15.42 7.02 -8.70
C VAL A 78 -16.57 7.86 -9.22
N GLN A 79 -17.77 7.28 -9.28
CA GLN A 79 -18.99 7.94 -9.76
C GLN A 79 -19.50 8.97 -8.75
N GLU A 80 -19.41 8.65 -7.45
CA GLU A 80 -19.83 9.51 -6.34
C GLU A 80 -18.66 9.74 -5.36
N PRO A 81 -17.66 10.55 -5.74
CA PRO A 81 -16.52 10.81 -4.88
C PRO A 81 -16.94 11.58 -3.63
N THR A 82 -16.57 11.07 -2.46
CA THR A 82 -16.90 11.76 -1.21
C THR A 82 -16.13 13.07 -1.06
N VAL A 83 -16.62 13.95 -0.17
CA VAL A 83 -15.98 15.25 0.12
C VAL A 83 -14.51 15.10 0.53
N ASP A 84 -14.18 14.05 1.27
CA ASP A 84 -12.82 13.80 1.72
C ASP A 84 -11.88 13.43 0.56
N TRP A 85 -12.36 12.65 -0.41
CA TRP A 85 -11.61 12.34 -1.63
C TRP A 85 -11.37 13.59 -2.48
N MET A 86 -12.38 14.45 -2.62
CA MET A 86 -12.24 15.73 -3.30
C MET A 86 -11.22 16.64 -2.60
N ARG A 87 -11.22 16.68 -1.26
CA ARG A 87 -10.23 17.43 -0.47
C ARG A 87 -8.81 16.88 -0.66
N LEU A 88 -8.65 15.56 -0.66
CA LEU A 88 -7.36 14.90 -0.89
C LEU A 88 -6.83 15.14 -2.30
N ALA A 89 -7.70 15.07 -3.32
CA ALA A 89 -7.36 15.37 -4.71
C ALA A 89 -6.90 16.83 -4.88
N LYS A 90 -7.66 17.79 -4.30
CA LYS A 90 -7.26 19.22 -4.27
C LYS A 90 -5.95 19.42 -3.54
N ARG A 91 -5.76 18.75 -2.40
CA ARG A 91 -4.48 18.74 -1.69
C ARG A 91 -3.42 18.30 -2.70
N GLN A 92 -3.49 17.12 -3.31
CA GLN A 92 -2.47 16.61 -4.23
C GLN A 92 -2.14 17.59 -5.38
N GLN A 93 -3.15 18.19 -6.02
CA GLN A 93 -2.96 19.18 -7.09
C GLN A 93 -2.26 20.47 -6.63
N ALA A 94 -2.59 21.00 -5.45
CA ALA A 94 -1.98 22.21 -4.92
C ALA A 94 -0.48 22.05 -4.59
N GLY A 95 0.05 20.81 -4.57
CA GLY A 95 1.48 20.52 -4.37
C GLY A 95 2.28 20.34 -5.67
N SER A 96 1.64 20.22 -6.82
CA SER A 96 2.31 20.20 -8.13
C SER A 96 2.63 21.65 -8.52
N SER A 97 3.90 22.02 -8.71
CA SER A 97 4.29 23.41 -8.98
C SER A 97 3.49 24.10 -10.12
N PRO A 98 3.25 25.42 -10.04
CA PRO A 98 2.40 26.20 -10.94
C PRO A 98 3.04 26.55 -12.31
N GLN A 99 3.83 25.64 -12.89
CA GLN A 99 4.65 25.93 -14.07
C GLN A 99 4.18 25.19 -15.33
N ALA A 100 2.87 25.06 -15.53
CA ALA A 100 2.31 24.64 -16.81
C ALA A 100 0.84 25.04 -16.97
N THR A 101 0.49 26.33 -16.90
CA THR A 101 -0.57 26.96 -17.73
C THR A 101 -0.79 28.43 -17.34
N LYS A 102 0.00 29.34 -17.92
CA LYS A 102 -0.59 30.62 -18.33
C LYS A 102 -1.39 30.35 -19.60
N ARG A 103 -2.63 29.90 -19.49
CA ARG A 103 -3.60 29.94 -20.60
C ARG A 103 -5.03 30.01 -20.06
N GLN A 104 -5.56 31.22 -20.20
CA GLN A 104 -6.97 31.61 -20.34
C GLN A 104 -7.90 31.46 -19.13
N GLN A 105 -8.39 32.63 -18.72
CA GLN A 105 -9.60 32.84 -17.93
C GLN A 105 -10.76 32.04 -18.55
N GLY A 106 -11.24 31.10 -17.75
CA GLY A 106 -12.44 30.31 -17.97
C GLY A 106 -12.47 29.35 -16.80
N THR A 107 -13.45 29.49 -15.90
CA THR A 107 -13.71 28.56 -14.79
C THR A 107 -14.10 27.20 -15.36
N ARG A 108 -13.13 26.45 -15.89
CA ARG A 108 -13.26 25.02 -16.11
C ARG A 108 -12.98 24.36 -14.77
N GLU A 109 -14.04 23.89 -14.14
CA GLU A 109 -13.96 23.00 -13.00
C GLU A 109 -13.05 21.83 -13.39
N VAL A 110 -11.85 21.76 -12.81
CA VAL A 110 -10.93 20.65 -13.08
C VAL A 110 -11.56 19.40 -12.46
N SER A 111 -12.00 18.47 -13.30
CA SER A 111 -12.53 17.18 -12.83
C SER A 111 -11.51 16.52 -11.90
N LEU A 112 -11.96 16.20 -10.68
CA LEU A 112 -11.15 15.55 -9.64
C LEU A 112 -11.24 14.02 -9.71
N ASP A 113 -11.99 13.49 -10.68
CA ASP A 113 -12.30 12.07 -10.83
C ASP A 113 -11.06 11.22 -11.12
N TRP A 114 -9.98 11.86 -11.57
CA TRP A 114 -8.69 11.21 -11.80
C TRP A 114 -8.15 10.52 -10.52
N PHE A 115 -8.40 11.10 -9.34
CA PHE A 115 -7.85 10.61 -8.09
C PHE A 115 -8.54 9.32 -7.62
N PRO A 116 -9.89 9.25 -7.52
CA PRO A 116 -10.62 7.99 -7.35
C PRO A 116 -10.23 6.93 -8.39
N ARG A 117 -10.19 7.28 -9.68
CA ARG A 117 -9.82 6.35 -10.76
C ARG A 117 -8.42 5.77 -10.57
N GLN A 118 -7.47 6.60 -10.15
CA GLN A 118 -6.12 6.16 -9.86
C GLN A 118 -6.09 5.15 -8.71
N LYS A 119 -6.84 5.39 -7.63
CA LYS A 119 -6.90 4.46 -6.49
C LYS A 119 -7.57 3.13 -6.84
N VAL A 120 -8.66 3.15 -7.61
CA VAL A 120 -9.29 1.92 -8.11
C VAL A 120 -8.35 1.15 -9.04
N SER A 121 -7.60 1.84 -9.90
CA SER A 121 -6.57 1.21 -10.75
C SER A 121 -5.47 0.52 -9.93
N ILE A 122 -5.03 1.12 -8.81
CA ILE A 122 -4.08 0.49 -7.89
C ILE A 122 -4.68 -0.78 -7.26
N VAL A 123 -5.96 -0.77 -6.86
CA VAL A 123 -6.62 -1.97 -6.33
C VAL A 123 -6.67 -3.07 -7.38
N ARG A 124 -7.04 -2.73 -8.64
CA ARG A 124 -7.00 -3.68 -9.76
C ARG A 124 -5.61 -4.28 -9.93
N GLN A 125 -4.55 -3.47 -9.93
CA GLN A 125 -3.18 -3.97 -10.01
C GLN A 125 -2.84 -4.93 -8.87
N LYS A 126 -3.28 -4.64 -7.63
CA LYS A 126 -3.08 -5.54 -6.48
C LYS A 126 -3.78 -6.89 -6.70
N LEU A 127 -5.02 -6.89 -7.20
CA LEU A 127 -5.83 -8.08 -7.47
C LEU A 127 -5.33 -8.89 -8.69
N GLU A 128 -4.75 -8.25 -9.70
CA GLU A 128 -4.19 -8.93 -10.87
C GLU A 128 -2.79 -9.53 -10.65
N GLY A 129 -2.26 -9.42 -9.43
CA GLY A 129 -0.95 -9.95 -9.05
C GLY A 129 0.20 -9.01 -9.30
N GLY A 130 -0.04 -7.71 -9.27
CA GLY A 130 1.02 -6.70 -9.28
C GLY A 130 1.93 -6.81 -8.05
N HIS A 131 3.20 -6.51 -8.28
CA HIS A 131 4.22 -6.64 -7.26
C HIS A 131 4.06 -5.60 -6.12
N PRO A 132 3.91 -6.00 -4.85
CA PRO A 132 3.57 -5.10 -3.74
C PRO A 132 4.50 -3.90 -3.60
N SER A 133 5.81 -4.14 -3.66
CA SER A 133 6.83 -3.10 -3.48
C SER A 133 6.88 -2.08 -4.61
N TYR A 134 6.63 -2.50 -5.84
CA TYR A 134 6.57 -1.58 -6.97
C TYR A 134 5.29 -0.74 -6.93
N ILE A 135 4.17 -1.33 -6.50
CA ILE A 135 2.93 -0.59 -6.26
C ILE A 135 3.15 0.47 -5.19
N LEU A 136 3.72 0.11 -4.03
CA LEU A 136 4.03 1.07 -2.97
C LEU A 136 4.98 2.17 -3.48
N ARG A 137 6.05 1.80 -4.19
CA ARG A 137 6.95 2.78 -4.80
C ARG A 137 6.20 3.75 -5.72
N ASP A 138 5.32 3.24 -6.56
CA ASP A 138 4.52 4.07 -7.46
C ASP A 138 3.57 4.98 -6.68
N GLU A 139 3.03 4.52 -5.54
CA GLU A 139 2.28 5.36 -4.62
C GLU A 139 3.18 6.45 -4.00
N LEU A 140 4.40 6.13 -3.59
CA LEU A 140 5.36 7.09 -3.05
C LEU A 140 5.79 8.15 -4.08
N LYS A 141 5.87 7.80 -5.37
CA LYS A 141 6.16 8.78 -6.46
C LYS A 141 5.11 9.86 -6.57
N LEU A 142 3.89 9.59 -6.11
CA LEU A 142 2.78 10.54 -6.13
C LEU A 142 2.79 11.49 -4.92
N ARG A 143 3.75 11.34 -4.00
CA ARG A 143 3.99 12.29 -2.92
C ARG A 143 4.41 13.63 -3.51
N LYS A 144 4.07 14.70 -2.79
CA LYS A 144 4.11 16.10 -3.27
C LYS A 144 5.50 16.74 -3.39
N THR A 145 6.60 16.02 -3.29
CA THR A 145 7.90 16.70 -3.19
C THR A 145 8.95 16.02 -4.04
N ASN A 146 9.77 16.87 -4.65
CA ASN A 146 11.14 16.59 -5.05
C ASN A 146 11.93 16.25 -3.78
N GLN A 147 11.62 15.07 -3.21
CA GLN A 147 12.07 14.63 -1.91
C GLN A 147 13.52 14.18 -2.07
N PRO A 148 14.49 14.84 -1.39
CA PRO A 148 15.89 14.44 -1.49
C PRO A 148 16.09 12.99 -1.02
N ASP A 149 15.17 12.47 -0.21
CA ASP A 149 15.13 11.12 0.34
C ASP A 149 14.32 10.11 -0.50
N PHE A 150 13.67 10.50 -1.60
CA PHE A 150 12.87 9.56 -2.41
C PHE A 150 13.70 8.37 -2.91
N ALA A 151 14.95 8.62 -3.33
CA ALA A 151 15.85 7.55 -3.76
C ALA A 151 16.11 6.54 -2.64
N SER A 152 16.25 7.00 -1.40
CA SER A 152 16.44 6.15 -0.23
C SER A 152 15.17 5.36 0.08
N LEU A 153 14.00 6.00 0.05
CA LEU A 153 12.71 5.34 0.25
C LEU A 153 12.43 4.28 -0.83
N GLU A 154 12.71 4.59 -2.09
CA GLU A 154 12.59 3.64 -3.21
C GLU A 154 13.49 2.42 -3.00
N LEU A 155 14.75 2.65 -2.62
CA LEU A 155 15.71 1.58 -2.37
C LEU A 155 15.27 0.66 -1.23
N VAL A 156 14.74 1.21 -0.14
CA VAL A 156 14.20 0.41 0.98
C VAL A 156 12.95 -0.35 0.57
N CYS A 157 12.02 0.31 -0.14
CA CYS A 157 10.77 -0.31 -0.61
C CYS A 157 11.03 -1.49 -1.54
N LEU A 158 11.96 -1.36 -2.49
CA LEU A 158 12.34 -2.44 -3.41
C LEU A 158 13.29 -3.47 -2.76
N GLY A 159 13.66 -3.25 -1.50
CA GLY A 159 14.65 -4.00 -0.75
C GLY A 159 16.06 -3.58 -1.13
N ALA A 160 16.93 -3.28 -0.15
CA ALA A 160 18.29 -2.81 -0.42
C ALA A 160 19.16 -3.89 -1.11
N PRO A 161 20.12 -3.51 -1.98
CA PRO A 161 21.07 -4.45 -2.57
C PRO A 161 22.01 -5.05 -1.53
N GLY A 162 22.56 -6.24 -1.79
CA GLY A 162 23.59 -6.86 -0.94
C GLY A 162 23.09 -7.90 0.07
N VAL A 163 21.78 -8.00 0.26
CA VAL A 163 21.16 -9.17 0.89
C VAL A 163 20.64 -10.06 -0.22
N GLU A 164 21.50 -10.98 -0.69
CA GLU A 164 21.05 -12.10 -1.52
C GLU A 164 19.90 -12.81 -0.78
N SER A 165 18.84 -13.21 -1.49
CA SER A 165 17.63 -13.88 -0.95
C SER A 165 16.39 -13.02 -0.59
N ARG A 166 16.30 -11.74 -1.01
CA ARG A 166 15.01 -11.03 -0.93
C ARG A 166 14.06 -11.48 -2.04
N MET A 167 12.97 -12.16 -1.65
CA MET A 167 11.84 -12.55 -2.51
C MET A 167 11.37 -11.38 -3.38
N ARG A 168 11.29 -10.17 -2.81
CA ARG A 168 10.90 -8.94 -3.52
C ARG A 168 11.83 -8.53 -4.67
N ARG A 169 13.06 -9.05 -4.72
CA ARG A 169 14.02 -8.79 -5.81
C ARG A 169 14.02 -9.86 -6.90
N ARG A 170 13.30 -10.97 -6.69
CA ARG A 170 13.22 -12.07 -7.66
C ARG A 170 12.32 -11.74 -8.86
N PHE A 171 11.50 -10.70 -8.73
CA PHE A 171 10.49 -10.31 -9.71
C PHE A 171 10.68 -8.86 -10.15
N ALA A 172 10.34 -8.58 -11.40
CA ALA A 172 10.31 -7.26 -11.98
C ALA A 172 8.93 -6.58 -11.83
N ARG A 173 8.86 -5.26 -12.04
CA ARG A 173 7.62 -4.46 -11.94
C ARG A 173 6.45 -5.00 -12.76
N GLY A 174 6.74 -5.56 -13.94
CA GLY A 174 5.73 -6.02 -14.89
C GLY A 174 5.30 -7.48 -14.69
N ASP A 175 5.93 -8.19 -13.76
CA ASP A 175 5.62 -9.60 -13.54
C ASP A 175 4.25 -9.74 -12.88
N LYS A 176 3.49 -10.74 -13.32
CA LYS A 176 2.23 -11.14 -12.68
C LYS A 176 2.53 -12.24 -11.67
N LEU A 177 2.54 -11.87 -10.39
CA LEU A 177 2.88 -12.79 -9.31
C LEU A 177 1.72 -13.74 -9.04
N SER A 178 2.06 -15.00 -8.77
CA SER A 178 1.10 -15.94 -8.19
C SER A 178 0.63 -15.44 -6.81
N PRO A 179 -0.52 -15.91 -6.29
CA PRO A 179 -0.94 -15.56 -4.93
C PRO A 179 0.11 -15.90 -3.87
N ARG A 180 0.83 -17.01 -4.05
CA ARG A 180 1.95 -17.41 -3.19
C ARG A 180 3.07 -16.39 -3.24
N ASP A 181 3.59 -16.09 -4.43
CA ASP A 181 4.73 -15.17 -4.57
C ASP A 181 4.38 -13.76 -4.06
N GLN A 182 3.14 -13.31 -4.29
CA GLN A 182 2.68 -12.02 -3.80
C GLN A 182 2.62 -11.99 -2.26
N VAL A 183 2.13 -13.06 -1.62
CA VAL A 183 2.11 -13.19 -0.16
C VAL A 183 3.53 -13.26 0.40
N ASP A 184 4.44 -14.01 -0.22
CA ASP A 184 5.83 -14.10 0.22
C ASP A 184 6.52 -12.72 0.16
N CYS A 185 6.28 -11.95 -0.91
CA CYS A 185 6.73 -10.55 -1.02
C CYS A 185 6.13 -9.66 0.06
N LEU A 186 4.84 -9.81 0.39
CA LEU A 186 4.16 -9.02 1.42
C LEU A 186 4.70 -9.33 2.83
N LEU A 187 4.88 -10.61 3.16
CA LEU A 187 5.44 -11.06 4.43
C LEU A 187 6.88 -10.58 4.62
N GLU A 188 7.71 -10.66 3.57
CA GLU A 188 9.05 -10.08 3.62
C GLU A 188 8.99 -8.57 3.84
N GLN A 189 8.14 -7.84 3.09
CA GLN A 189 8.02 -6.38 3.23
C GLN A 189 7.56 -5.96 4.62
N ALA A 190 6.60 -6.68 5.21
CA ALA A 190 6.03 -6.37 6.53
C ALA A 190 7.01 -6.58 7.68
N THR A 191 8.05 -7.40 7.47
CA THR A 191 9.01 -7.80 8.51
C THR A 191 10.43 -7.27 8.24
N ASP A 192 10.63 -6.47 7.19
CA ASP A 192 11.94 -5.97 6.80
C ASP A 192 12.46 -4.96 7.82
N PRO A 193 13.59 -5.22 8.51
CA PRO A 193 14.15 -4.29 9.49
C PRO A 193 14.47 -2.91 8.90
N ALA A 194 14.80 -2.84 7.61
CA ALA A 194 15.06 -1.56 6.92
C ALA A 194 13.79 -0.71 6.77
N ILE A 195 12.62 -1.35 6.66
CA ILE A 195 11.31 -0.68 6.64
C ILE A 195 10.90 -0.30 8.07
N LEU A 196 10.95 -1.27 8.98
CA LEU A 196 10.52 -1.09 10.37
C LEU A 196 11.35 -0.02 11.09
N GLY A 197 12.65 0.05 10.84
CA GLY A 197 13.55 1.06 11.42
C GLY A 197 13.31 2.50 10.93
N LEU A 198 12.62 2.69 9.81
CA LEU A 198 12.26 4.02 9.26
C LEU A 198 10.82 4.42 9.55
N THR A 199 10.08 3.58 10.27
CA THR A 199 8.66 3.81 10.56
C THR A 199 8.48 4.87 11.65
N TRP A 200 7.35 5.58 11.62
CA TRP A 200 7.00 6.55 12.66
C TRP A 200 6.98 5.91 14.06
N THR A 201 7.52 6.62 15.05
CA THR A 201 7.75 6.08 16.40
C THR A 201 6.48 5.62 17.11
N GLY A 202 5.35 6.33 16.96
CA GLY A 202 4.09 5.92 17.58
C GLY A 202 3.39 4.76 16.86
N TRP A 203 3.95 4.26 15.74
CA TRP A 203 3.56 2.96 15.18
C TRP A 203 4.21 1.80 15.95
N GLU A 204 5.20 2.06 16.81
CA GLU A 204 5.83 1.09 17.71
C GLU A 204 6.29 -0.21 17.00
N PRO A 205 7.15 -0.13 15.97
CA PRO A 205 7.52 -1.29 15.15
C PRO A 205 8.29 -2.41 15.88
N TRP A 206 8.74 -2.16 17.11
CA TRP A 206 9.45 -3.12 17.97
C TRP A 206 8.51 -3.92 18.89
N LEU A 207 7.22 -3.54 18.96
CA LEU A 207 6.16 -4.20 19.72
C LEU A 207 5.22 -5.01 18.84
#